data_AF-A0A923BGI5-F1
#
_entry.id   AF-A0A923BGI5-F1
#
_cell.length_a   1.000
_cell.length_b   1.000
_cell.length_c   1.000
_cell.angle_alpha   90.00
_cell.angle_beta   90.00
_cell.angle_gamma   90.00
#
_symmetry.space_group_name_H-M   'P 1'
#
loop_
_entity.id
_entity.type
_entity.pdbx_description
1 polymer ?
#
loop_
_entity_poly.entity_id
_entity_poly.type
_entity_poly.pdbx_seq_one_letter_code
_entity_poly.pdbx_strand_id
1 'polypeptide(L)'
;MGYGAHRERQKSRALAAATLMSTKNCIVTVSDELDRTTFKFQFANIIDSDLASFKPAFNGYGPSYIRSSVLMYLAGSPVSEKALADFASVVPRCEFRR
;
A
#
# COMPACT_ATOMS: atom_id res chain seq x y z
N MET A 1 -27.31 3.15 -15.99
CA MET A 1 -25.92 3.68 -16.03
C MET A 1 -25.37 3.77 -14.59
N GLY A 2 -24.78 2.70 -14.06
CA GLY A 2 -24.30 2.65 -12.65
C GLY A 2 -22.80 2.40 -12.47
N TYR A 3 -22.08 2.09 -13.56
CA TYR A 3 -20.69 1.66 -13.50
C TYR A 3 -19.69 2.83 -13.32
N GLY A 4 -20.06 4.06 -13.69
CA GLY A 4 -19.20 5.25 -13.53
C GLY A 4 -18.98 5.61 -12.06
N ALA A 5 -20.04 5.71 -11.27
CA ALA A 5 -19.98 6.12 -9.88
C ALA A 5 -19.20 5.12 -8.98
N HIS A 6 -19.28 3.82 -9.28
CA HIS A 6 -18.52 2.82 -8.54
C HIS A 6 -17.01 2.94 -8.81
N ARG A 7 -16.64 3.15 -10.07
CA ARG A 7 -15.25 3.32 -10.50
C ARG A 7 -14.63 4.61 -9.97
N GLU A 8 -15.40 5.70 -9.91
CA GLU A 8 -14.94 6.97 -9.32
C GLU A 8 -14.73 6.87 -7.82
N ARG A 9 -15.64 6.21 -7.09
CA ARG A 9 -15.47 5.96 -5.65
C ARG A 9 -14.22 5.13 -5.35
N GLN A 10 -13.92 4.12 -6.17
CA GLN A 10 -12.71 3.31 -6.02
C GLN A 10 -11.44 4.13 -6.26
N LYS A 11 -11.40 4.94 -7.33
CA LYS A 11 -10.28 5.85 -7.60
C LYS A 11 -10.06 6.86 -6.47
N SER A 12 -11.14 7.45 -5.95
CA SER A 12 -11.08 8.39 -4.83
C SER A 12 -10.48 7.74 -3.57
N ARG A 13 -10.87 6.49 -3.27
CA ARG A 13 -10.30 5.72 -2.15
C ARG A 13 -8.82 5.39 -2.35
N ALA A 14 -8.42 5.02 -3.56
CA ALA A 14 -7.03 4.75 -3.88
C ALA A 14 -6.16 6.01 -3.72
N LEU A 15 -6.66 7.17 -4.19
CA LEU A 15 -5.97 8.45 -4.02
C LEU A 15 -5.83 8.82 -2.54
N ALA A 16 -6.91 8.71 -1.76
CA ALA A 16 -6.88 9.00 -0.33
C ALA A 16 -5.88 8.10 0.42
N ALA A 17 -5.82 6.80 0.07
CA ALA A 17 -4.85 5.86 0.62
C ALA A 17 -3.41 6.26 0.26
N ALA A 18 -3.15 6.64 -0.99
CA ALA A 18 -1.83 7.12 -1.41
C ALA A 18 -1.43 8.42 -0.68
N THR A 19 -2.37 9.36 -0.51
CA THR A 19 -2.14 10.58 0.28
C THR A 19 -1.79 10.25 1.72
N LEU A 20 -2.48 9.31 2.36
CA LEU A 20 -2.16 8.86 3.72
C LEU A 20 -0.76 8.22 3.80
N MET A 21 -0.36 7.44 2.80
CA MET A 21 1.01 6.90 2.75
C MET A 21 2.05 8.04 2.67
N SER A 22 1.78 9.07 1.87
CA SER A 22 2.66 10.25 1.78
C SER A 22 2.74 11.03 3.10
N THR A 23 1.64 11.19 3.85
CA THR A 23 1.67 11.86 5.16
C THR A 23 2.47 11.08 6.20
N LYS A 24 2.60 9.76 6.02
CA LYS A 24 3.48 8.88 6.81
C LYS A 24 4.92 8.84 6.30
N ASN A 25 5.33 9.80 5.46
CA ASN A 25 6.65 9.89 4.84
C ASN A 25 7.06 8.59 4.14
N CYS A 26 6.13 8.01 3.38
CA CYS A 26 6.42 6.88 2.51
C CYS A 26 7.25 7.34 1.31
N ILE A 27 8.45 6.79 1.19
CA ILE A 27 9.27 6.86 -0.02
C ILE A 27 8.93 5.67 -0.89
N VAL A 28 8.63 5.95 -2.16
CA VAL A 28 8.38 4.91 -3.16
C VAL A 28 9.58 4.81 -4.08
N THR A 29 10.11 3.60 -4.26
CA THR A 29 11.19 3.31 -5.20
C THR A 29 10.76 2.19 -6.11
N VAL A 30 10.92 2.37 -7.42
CA VAL A 30 10.63 1.34 -8.42
C VAL A 30 11.96 0.79 -8.91
N SER A 31 12.11 -0.54 -8.87
CA SER A 31 13.25 -1.25 -9.43
C SER A 31 12.78 -2.07 -10.62
N ASP A 32 13.25 -1.72 -11.81
CA ASP A 32 12.92 -2.44 -13.04
C ASP A 32 13.64 -3.79 -13.11
N GLU A 33 14.90 -3.86 -12.64
CA GLU A 33 15.69 -5.10 -12.61
C GLU A 33 15.05 -6.19 -11.75
N LEU A 34 14.40 -5.80 -10.65
CA LEU A 34 13.76 -6.73 -9.70
C LEU A 34 12.24 -6.86 -9.93
N ASP A 35 11.68 -6.15 -10.92
CA ASP A 35 10.23 -5.98 -11.12
C ASP A 35 9.50 -5.75 -9.78
N ARG A 36 10.03 -4.81 -8.99
CA ARG A 36 9.65 -4.62 -7.58
C ARG A 36 9.44 -3.15 -7.25
N THR A 37 8.33 -2.87 -6.57
CA THR A 37 8.06 -1.56 -5.96
C THR A 37 8.31 -1.62 -4.46
N THR A 38 9.20 -0.76 -3.97
CA THR A 38 9.54 -0.64 -2.55
C THR A 38 8.84 0.58 -1.95
N PHE A 39 8.15 0.37 -0.84
CA PHE A 39 7.52 1.40 -0.01
C PHE A 39 8.25 1.46 1.33
N LYS A 40 8.91 2.58 1.61
CA LYS A 40 9.69 2.77 2.84
C LYS A 40 9.09 3.89 3.67
N PHE A 41 8.55 3.55 4.83
CA PHE A 41 8.02 4.52 5.80
C PHE A 41 9.14 4.96 6.73
N GLN A 42 9.59 6.21 6.60
CA GLN A 42 10.77 6.70 7.35
C GLN A 42 10.48 6.98 8.83
N PHE A 43 9.25 7.38 9.16
CA PHE A 43 8.81 7.64 10.53
C PHE A 43 7.74 6.60 10.90
N ALA A 44 8.22 5.46 11.37
CA ALA A 44 7.42 4.28 11.69
C ALA A 44 6.52 4.48 12.91
N ASN A 45 5.29 4.93 12.65
CA ASN A 45 4.14 4.81 13.55
C ASN A 45 2.93 4.29 12.73
N ILE A 46 3.17 3.29 11.89
CA ILE A 46 2.10 2.61 11.17
C ILE A 46 1.39 1.69 12.17
N ILE A 47 0.09 1.90 12.34
CA ILE A 47 -0.75 1.01 13.14
C ILE A 47 -1.63 0.16 12.22
N ASP A 48 -2.27 -0.86 12.77
CA ASP A 48 -3.12 -1.79 12.01
C ASP A 48 -4.18 -1.07 11.15
N SER A 49 -4.76 0.02 11.66
CA SER A 49 -5.75 0.82 10.92
C SER A 49 -5.15 1.59 9.75
N ASP A 50 -3.90 2.06 9.86
CA ASP A 50 -3.19 2.70 8.76
C ASP A 50 -2.95 1.67 7.66
N LEU A 51 -2.44 0.48 8.02
CA LEU A 51 -2.18 -0.60 7.07
C LEU A 51 -3.46 -1.04 6.36
N ALA A 52 -4.58 -1.16 7.08
CA ALA A 52 -5.89 -1.44 6.48
C ALA A 52 -6.32 -0.36 5.48
N SER A 53 -6.04 0.91 5.79
CA SER A 53 -6.36 2.06 4.95
C SER A 53 -5.48 2.17 3.70
N PHE A 54 -4.32 1.51 3.68
CA PHE A 54 -3.44 1.46 2.51
C PHE A 54 -3.92 0.49 1.43
N LYS A 55 -4.69 -0.55 1.77
CA LYS A 55 -5.14 -1.60 0.82
C LYS A 55 -5.70 -1.06 -0.51
N PRO A 56 -6.56 -0.01 -0.52
CA PRO A 56 -7.09 0.53 -1.77
C PRO A 56 -6.03 1.08 -2.72
N ALA A 57 -4.86 1.51 -2.21
CA ALA A 57 -3.76 1.98 -3.04
C ALA A 57 -3.12 0.85 -3.87
N PHE A 58 -3.35 -0.41 -3.52
CA PHE A 58 -2.72 -1.58 -4.16
C PHE A 58 -3.71 -2.44 -4.97
N ASN A 59 -5.02 -2.26 -4.78
CA ASN A 59 -6.06 -3.09 -5.40
C ASN A 59 -6.43 -2.62 -6.83
N GLY A 60 -5.45 -2.60 -7.75
CA GLY A 60 -5.68 -2.37 -9.20
C GLY A 60 -6.04 -0.94 -9.62
N TYR A 61 -6.16 -0.01 -8.68
CA TYR A 61 -6.33 1.44 -8.91
C TYR A 61 -5.17 2.27 -8.36
N GLY A 62 -4.16 1.61 -7.81
CA GLY A 62 -2.85 2.21 -7.59
C GLY A 62 -2.29 2.73 -8.89
N PRO A 63 -1.33 3.65 -8.82
CA PRO A 63 -0.70 4.14 -10.03
C PRO A 63 -0.21 2.97 -10.90
N SER A 64 -0.23 3.14 -12.22
CA SER A 64 0.15 2.13 -13.24
C SER A 64 1.57 1.54 -13.10
N TYR A 65 2.28 1.83 -12.01
CA TYR A 65 3.68 1.56 -11.72
C TYR A 65 3.88 0.58 -10.55
N ILE A 66 2.81 0.03 -9.94
CA ILE A 66 2.96 -1.08 -8.98
C ILE A 66 3.36 -2.32 -9.76
N ARG A 67 4.62 -2.73 -9.59
CA ARG A 67 5.20 -3.92 -10.21
C ARG A 67 4.65 -5.19 -9.57
N SER A 68 5.00 -6.34 -10.15
CA SER A 68 4.50 -7.65 -9.73
C SER A 68 4.83 -8.01 -8.28
N SER A 69 5.87 -7.40 -7.69
CA SER A 69 6.30 -7.62 -6.31
C SER A 69 6.32 -6.31 -5.53
N VAL A 70 5.85 -6.35 -4.28
CA VAL A 70 5.81 -5.18 -3.38
C VAL A 70 6.64 -5.47 -2.15
N LEU A 71 7.54 -4.56 -1.78
CA LEU A 71 8.31 -4.64 -0.54
C LEU A 71 7.98 -3.44 0.35
N MET A 72 7.58 -3.70 1.60
CA MET A 72 7.15 -2.65 2.52
C MET A 72 7.99 -2.64 3.79
N TYR A 73 8.77 -1.57 3.97
CA TYR A 73 9.58 -1.33 5.16
C TYR A 73 8.78 -0.52 6.18
N LEU A 74 8.40 -1.17 7.27
CA LEU A 74 7.61 -0.61 8.36
C LEU A 74 8.46 -0.01 9.48
N ALA A 75 9.79 -0.15 9.43
CA ALA A 75 10.78 0.49 10.30
C ALA A 75 10.46 0.43 11.82
N GLY A 76 10.05 -0.74 12.31
CA GLY A 76 9.70 -0.96 13.72
C GLY A 76 8.27 -0.57 14.11
N SER A 77 7.40 -0.26 13.16
CA SER A 77 5.99 0.08 13.42
C SER A 77 5.26 -1.05 14.17
N PRO A 78 4.38 -0.74 15.13
CA PRO A 78 3.68 -1.72 15.97
C PRO A 78 2.48 -2.36 15.25
N VAL A 79 2.69 -2.90 14.05
CA VAL A 79 1.66 -3.58 13.26
C VAL A 79 1.58 -5.04 13.67
N SER A 80 0.39 -5.51 14.02
CA SER A 80 0.14 -6.89 14.41
C SER A 80 0.36 -7.86 13.24
N GLU A 81 0.76 -9.09 13.54
CA GLU A 81 0.94 -10.13 12.51
C GLU A 81 -0.36 -10.44 11.78
N LYS A 82 -1.51 -10.34 12.48
CA LYS A 82 -2.83 -10.46 11.88
C LYS A 82 -3.06 -9.38 10.82
N ALA A 83 -2.74 -8.11 11.11
CA ALA A 83 -2.89 -7.04 10.14
C ALA A 83 -1.97 -7.21 8.92
N LEU A 84 -0.75 -7.73 9.10
CA LEU A 84 0.15 -8.08 8.00
C LEU A 84 -0.44 -9.18 7.12
N ALA A 85 -0.96 -10.25 7.72
CA ALA A 85 -1.60 -11.35 6.99
C ALA A 85 -2.86 -10.89 6.24
N ASP A 86 -3.71 -10.08 6.89
CA ASP A 86 -4.91 -9.50 6.29
C ASP A 86 -4.58 -8.54 5.14
N PHE A 87 -3.40 -7.93 5.14
CA PHE A 87 -2.93 -7.10 4.05
C PHE A 87 -2.35 -7.93 2.91
N ALA A 88 -1.52 -8.94 3.21
CA ALA A 88 -0.96 -9.87 2.23
C ALA A 88 -2.03 -10.64 1.44
N SER A 89 -3.19 -10.92 2.06
CA SER A 89 -4.32 -11.56 1.38
C SER A 89 -4.97 -10.67 0.31
N VAL A 90 -4.86 -9.34 0.46
CA VAL A 90 -5.41 -8.35 -0.48
C VAL A 90 -4.35 -7.87 -1.49
N VAL A 91 -3.09 -7.83 -1.06
CA VAL A 91 -1.93 -7.44 -1.89
C VAL A 91 -1.00 -8.66 -2.02
N PRO A 92 -1.32 -9.59 -2.93
CA PRO A 92 -0.50 -10.78 -3.11
C PRO A 92 0.92 -10.36 -3.54
N ARG A 93 1.93 -11.06 -3.03
CA ARG A 93 3.37 -10.76 -3.24
C ARG A 93 3.86 -9.48 -2.56
N CYS A 94 3.17 -9.05 -1.49
CA CYS A 94 3.69 -8.06 -0.56
C CYS A 94 4.59 -8.73 0.50
N GLU A 95 5.87 -8.33 0.53
CA GLU A 95 6.83 -8.68 1.58
C GLU A 95 6.92 -7.54 2.60
N PHE A 96 6.96 -7.87 3.89
CA PHE A 96 7.11 -6.89 4.97
C PHE A 96 8.49 -7.01 5.62
N ARG A 97 9.11 -5.86 5.89
CA ARG A 97 10.34 -5.74 6.68
C ARG A 97 10.09 -4.79 7.84
N ARG A 98 10.33 -5.26 9.07
CA ARG A 98 10.27 -4.44 10.28
C ARG A 98 11.62 -3.82 10.55
#